data_AF-I3ED09-F1
#
_entry.id   AF-I3ED09-F1
#
_cell.length_a   1.000
_cell.length_b   1.000
_cell.length_c   1.000
_cell.angle_alpha   90.00
_cell.angle_beta   90.00
_cell.angle_gamma   90.00
#
_symmetry.space_group_name_H-M   'P 1'
#
loop_
_entity.id
_entity.type
_entity.pdbx_description
1 polymer ?
#
loop_
_entity_poly.entity_id
_entity_poly.type
_entity_poly.pdbx_seq_one_letter_code
_entity_poly.pdbx_strand_id
1 'polypeptide(L)'
;MPTTYEEFLKGNFLCNPKFLIQSYFFEYIDSVEMYEEFVRAVYGLLCEQILNKDEKKSENVCMETGKKAQKVFDSLFIKQDSAELPSKVKYTEYFRLVEHKLNDELQPMPYVESTNSRHDVFLQEFMPSYNRKTDEFVNAELSKYTISIEPALLFLFFLFAFDSSTGRYDISHMPNPSKELKRFFAKYSDPLQVMDYTMYREWHRVVEDLPNKDISYRLNSSDSRNKIQFGILNMIYIMREIAGKNDTKINENIESIKNIINDSDEISDSDIDRFLIDVQKICISLSKNKEIKTQKNGKFFTKELENDIMDIGIYEDLPLEIIYKKKRKPRVLL
;
A
#
# COMPACT_ATOMS: atom_id res chain seq x y z
N MET A 1 27.93 2.60 -13.06
CA MET A 1 26.50 2.97 -13.24
C MET A 1 26.16 2.67 -14.67
N PRO A 2 25.01 2.05 -14.94
CA PRO A 2 24.66 1.62 -16.26
C PRO A 2 24.62 2.82 -17.20
N THR A 3 25.30 2.68 -18.32
CA THR A 3 25.37 3.72 -19.36
C THR A 3 24.44 3.42 -20.53
N THR A 4 23.91 2.20 -20.58
CA THR A 4 22.91 1.76 -21.55
C THR A 4 21.75 1.06 -20.84
N TYR A 5 20.59 1.03 -21.50
CA TYR A 5 19.41 0.33 -21.01
C TYR A 5 19.64 -1.19 -20.86
N GLU A 6 20.38 -1.79 -21.79
CA GLU A 6 20.75 -3.21 -21.73
C GLU A 6 21.65 -3.53 -20.53
N GLU A 7 22.56 -2.62 -20.16
CA GLU A 7 23.41 -2.78 -18.98
C GLU A 7 22.59 -2.67 -17.68
N PHE A 8 21.59 -1.78 -17.66
CA PHE A 8 20.65 -1.66 -16.54
C PHE A 8 19.88 -2.96 -16.31
N LEU A 9 19.33 -3.57 -17.37
CA LEU A 9 18.55 -4.81 -17.28
C LEU A 9 19.35 -6.01 -16.77
N LYS A 10 20.68 -6.03 -16.95
CA LYS A 10 21.53 -7.10 -16.42
C LYS A 10 21.66 -7.07 -14.90
N GLY A 11 21.32 -5.96 -14.23
CA GLY A 11 21.40 -5.83 -12.77
C GLY A 11 22.81 -5.83 -12.17
N ASN A 12 23.86 -6.06 -12.96
CA ASN A 12 25.25 -6.15 -12.48
C ASN A 12 25.74 -4.88 -11.76
N PHE A 13 25.13 -3.73 -12.02
CA PHE A 13 25.47 -2.48 -11.34
C PHE A 13 25.15 -2.51 -9.84
N LEU A 14 24.22 -3.37 -9.39
CA LEU A 14 23.86 -3.53 -7.98
C LEU A 14 25.03 -4.05 -7.14
N CYS A 15 25.95 -4.80 -7.75
CA CYS A 15 27.15 -5.32 -7.09
C CYS A 15 28.36 -4.38 -7.22
N ASN A 16 28.20 -3.19 -7.81
CA ASN A 16 29.29 -2.25 -8.00
C ASN A 16 29.61 -1.54 -6.66
N PRO A 17 30.89 -1.38 -6.27
CA PRO A 17 31.27 -0.66 -5.04
C PRO A 17 30.65 0.73 -4.91
N LYS A 18 30.54 1.48 -6.02
CA LYS A 18 29.88 2.79 -6.05
C LYS A 18 28.41 2.69 -5.67
N PHE A 19 27.69 1.70 -6.18
CA PHE A 19 26.29 1.48 -5.84
C PHE A 19 26.15 1.04 -4.38
N LEU A 20 26.97 0.09 -3.93
CA LEU A 20 26.94 -0.39 -2.53
C LEU A 20 27.20 0.74 -1.52
N ILE A 21 28.16 1.63 -1.80
CA ILE A 21 28.42 2.80 -0.96
C ILE A 21 27.20 3.74 -0.94
N GLN A 22 26.58 3.98 -2.10
CA GLN A 22 25.37 4.82 -2.19
C GLN A 22 24.19 4.21 -1.44
N SER A 23 23.98 2.90 -1.58
CA SER A 23 22.93 2.17 -0.85
C SER A 23 23.17 2.18 0.66
N TYR A 24 24.43 2.06 1.10
CA TYR A 24 24.77 2.22 2.51
C TYR A 24 24.41 3.61 3.02
N PHE A 25 24.79 4.68 2.31
CA PHE A 25 24.40 6.03 2.73
C PHE A 25 22.88 6.22 2.74
N PHE A 26 22.16 5.68 1.76
CA PHE A 26 20.69 5.74 1.73
C PHE A 26 20.05 5.02 2.92
N GLU A 27 20.57 3.86 3.31
CA GLU A 27 20.02 3.05 4.42
C GLU A 27 20.30 3.69 5.79
N TYR A 28 21.47 4.30 5.97
CA TYR A 28 21.94 4.77 7.28
C TYR A 28 21.85 6.28 7.48
N ILE A 29 21.63 7.08 6.44
CA ILE A 29 21.41 8.53 6.54
C ILE A 29 19.95 8.81 6.20
N ASP A 30 19.10 8.74 7.21
CA ASP A 30 17.63 8.82 7.08
C ASP A 30 17.05 10.19 7.48
N SER A 31 17.90 11.13 7.90
CA SER A 31 17.50 12.46 8.35
C SER A 31 18.37 13.58 7.77
N VAL A 32 17.81 14.79 7.73
CA VAL A 32 18.51 16.00 7.26
C VAL A 32 19.71 16.28 8.17
N GLU A 33 19.53 16.10 9.47
CA GLU A 33 20.54 16.34 10.50
C GLU A 33 21.73 15.39 10.31
N MET A 34 21.49 14.09 10.10
CA MET A 34 22.58 13.13 9.85
C MET A 34 23.32 13.42 8.55
N TYR A 35 22.60 13.85 7.51
CA TYR A 35 23.23 14.24 6.24
C TYR A 35 24.12 15.47 6.42
N GLU A 36 23.67 16.47 7.17
CA GLU A 36 24.49 17.64 7.49
C GLU A 36 25.76 17.26 8.27
N GLU A 37 25.65 16.40 9.28
CA GLU A 37 26.79 15.90 10.05
C GLU A 37 27.79 15.16 9.16
N PHE A 38 27.30 14.30 8.27
CA PHE A 38 28.13 13.60 7.30
C PHE A 38 28.89 14.58 6.39
N VAL A 39 28.20 15.56 5.81
CA VAL A 39 28.82 16.58 4.93
C VAL A 39 29.88 17.38 5.70
N ARG A 40 29.62 17.77 6.95
CA ARG A 40 30.59 18.47 7.81
C ARG A 40 31.82 17.61 8.10
N ALA A 41 31.64 16.31 8.37
CA ALA A 41 32.75 15.38 8.58
C ALA A 41 33.62 15.24 7.33
N VAL A 42 33.01 15.09 6.14
CA VAL A 42 33.74 15.03 4.86
C VAL A 42 34.51 16.32 4.60
N TYR A 43 33.88 17.48 4.84
CA TYR A 43 34.52 18.79 4.71
C TYR A 43 35.76 18.88 5.63
N GLY A 44 35.60 18.56 6.91
CA GLY A 44 36.68 18.58 7.90
C GLY A 44 37.85 17.68 7.51
N LEU A 45 37.57 16.42 7.15
CA LEU A 45 38.60 15.46 6.73
C LEU A 45 39.38 15.96 5.51
N LEU A 46 38.71 16.52 4.50
CA LEU A 46 39.39 17.05 3.32
C LEU A 46 40.23 18.29 3.67
N CYS A 47 39.72 19.18 4.51
CA CYS A 47 40.47 20.34 4.99
C CYS A 47 41.74 19.93 5.75
N GLU A 48 41.66 18.94 6.65
CA GLU A 48 42.83 18.41 7.37
C GLU A 48 43.90 17.87 6.41
N GLN A 49 43.49 17.11 5.39
CA GLN A 49 44.43 16.58 4.38
C GLN A 49 45.05 17.69 3.50
N ILE A 50 44.33 18.79 3.28
CA ILE A 50 44.83 19.96 2.54
C ILE A 50 45.81 20.78 3.40
N LEU A 51 45.54 20.94 4.70
CA LEU A 51 46.34 21.74 5.65
C LEU A 51 47.63 21.05 6.11
N ASN A 52 47.68 19.71 6.08
CA ASN A 52 48.89 18.92 6.35
C ASN A 52 50.07 19.16 5.38
N LYS A 53 49.97 20.15 4.48
CA LYS A 53 51.03 20.63 3.58
C LYS A 53 52.19 21.31 4.32
N ASP A 54 51.96 21.89 5.50
CA ASP A 54 52.94 22.83 6.08
C ASP A 54 53.86 22.25 7.16
N GLU A 55 53.57 21.08 7.75
CA GLU A 55 54.31 20.61 8.95
C GLU A 55 55.22 19.38 8.77
N LYS A 56 55.13 18.59 7.68
CA LYS A 56 55.93 17.36 7.54
C LYS A 56 56.78 17.33 6.26
N LYS A 57 58.08 17.56 6.43
CA LYS A 57 59.19 17.44 5.46
C LYS A 57 59.37 16.00 4.94
N SER A 58 58.44 15.51 4.12
CA SER A 58 58.54 14.27 3.35
C SER A 58 58.12 14.59 1.90
N GLU A 59 59.11 14.84 1.05
CA GLU A 59 59.00 15.74 -0.10
C GLU A 59 58.20 15.22 -1.31
N ASN A 60 57.79 13.95 -1.38
CA ASN A 60 57.13 13.43 -2.60
C ASN A 60 55.72 12.86 -2.39
N VAL A 61 55.45 12.12 -1.32
CA VAL A 61 54.14 11.44 -1.14
C VAL A 61 53.07 12.36 -0.54
N CYS A 62 53.45 13.25 0.38
CA CYS A 62 52.51 14.14 1.08
C CYS A 62 51.93 15.23 0.14
N MET A 63 52.74 15.70 -0.82
CA MET A 63 52.32 16.70 -1.81
C MET A 63 51.30 16.17 -2.82
N GLU A 64 51.41 14.91 -3.25
CA GLU A 64 50.41 14.31 -4.15
C GLU A 64 49.06 14.13 -3.45
N THR A 65 49.06 13.69 -2.20
CA THR A 65 47.83 13.46 -1.42
C THR A 65 47.08 14.77 -1.18
N GLY A 66 47.77 15.84 -0.77
CA GLY A 66 47.14 17.16 -0.58
C GLY A 66 46.61 17.76 -1.89
N LYS A 67 47.27 17.54 -3.03
CA LYS A 67 46.77 17.95 -4.35
C LYS A 67 45.54 17.15 -4.78
N LYS A 68 45.51 15.84 -4.51
CA LYS A 68 44.34 14.99 -4.77
C LYS A 68 43.17 15.40 -3.88
N ALA A 69 43.41 15.64 -2.59
CA ALA A 69 42.40 16.13 -1.65
C ALA A 69 41.81 17.48 -2.10
N GLN A 70 42.65 18.42 -2.56
CA GLN A 70 42.18 19.69 -3.12
C GLN A 70 41.27 19.48 -4.34
N LYS A 71 41.67 18.62 -5.28
CA LYS A 71 40.83 18.32 -6.47
C LYS A 71 39.47 17.73 -6.08
N VAL A 72 39.45 16.85 -5.08
CA VAL A 72 38.19 16.28 -4.57
C VAL A 72 37.36 17.37 -3.89
N PHE A 73 37.99 18.21 -3.06
CA PHE A 73 37.33 19.32 -2.39
C PHE A 73 36.65 20.26 -3.39
N ASP A 74 37.38 20.70 -4.42
CA ASP A 74 36.84 21.61 -5.46
C ASP A 74 35.72 20.97 -6.29
N SER A 75 35.66 19.63 -6.34
CA SER A 75 34.59 18.89 -7.04
C SER A 75 33.31 18.74 -6.21
N LEU A 76 33.41 18.83 -4.89
CA LEU A 76 32.30 18.60 -3.95
C LEU A 76 31.77 19.89 -3.34
N PHE A 77 32.64 20.87 -3.09
CA PHE A 77 32.33 22.09 -2.37
C PHE A 77 32.53 23.32 -3.25
N ILE A 78 31.62 24.28 -3.11
CA ILE A 78 31.67 25.56 -3.80
C ILE A 78 31.43 26.66 -2.77
N LYS A 79 32.11 27.80 -2.93
CA LYS A 79 31.87 28.95 -2.07
C LYS A 79 30.49 29.55 -2.36
N GLN A 80 29.84 30.02 -1.32
CA GLN A 80 28.49 30.60 -1.40
C GLN A 80 28.43 31.86 -2.28
N ASP A 81 29.52 32.63 -2.34
CA ASP A 81 29.69 33.83 -3.15
C ASP A 81 30.23 33.56 -4.56
N SER A 82 30.39 32.30 -4.95
CA SER A 82 30.90 31.93 -6.27
C SER A 82 29.90 32.30 -7.37
N ALA A 83 30.37 32.96 -8.43
CA ALA A 83 29.59 33.27 -9.62
C ALA A 83 29.07 32.00 -10.35
N GLU A 84 29.72 30.85 -10.15
CA GLU A 84 29.31 29.58 -10.76
C GLU A 84 28.16 28.89 -10.01
N LEU A 85 27.88 29.29 -8.76
CA LEU A 85 26.91 28.64 -7.87
C LEU A 85 25.53 28.45 -8.54
N PRO A 86 24.90 29.47 -9.17
CA PRO A 86 23.58 29.31 -9.78
C PRO A 86 23.54 28.21 -10.84
N SER A 87 24.58 28.11 -11.66
CA SER A 87 24.67 27.08 -12.70
C SER A 87 24.86 25.68 -12.11
N LYS A 88 25.62 25.58 -11.01
CA LYS A 88 25.96 24.31 -10.36
C LYS A 88 24.80 23.75 -9.56
N VAL A 89 23.91 24.57 -9.01
CA VAL A 89 22.73 24.13 -8.24
C VAL A 89 21.44 24.05 -9.06
N LYS A 90 21.47 24.41 -10.34
CA LYS A 90 20.29 24.38 -11.23
C LYS A 90 19.60 23.01 -11.25
N TYR A 91 20.34 21.92 -11.05
CA TYR A 91 19.76 20.58 -10.97
C TYR A 91 18.72 20.43 -9.85
N THR A 92 18.85 21.18 -8.75
CA THR A 92 17.90 21.18 -7.64
C THR A 92 16.51 21.66 -8.07
N GLU A 93 16.42 22.54 -9.07
CA GLU A 93 15.13 22.95 -9.66
C GLU A 93 14.45 21.78 -10.38
N TYR A 94 15.21 20.95 -11.09
CA TYR A 94 14.67 19.75 -11.73
C TYR A 94 14.20 18.73 -10.69
N PHE A 95 14.94 18.53 -9.59
CA PHE A 95 14.49 17.67 -8.50
C PHE A 95 13.23 18.21 -7.82
N ARG A 96 13.14 19.52 -7.56
CA ARG A 96 11.92 20.15 -7.04
C ARG A 96 10.74 20.01 -8.00
N LEU A 97 10.98 20.11 -9.30
CA LEU A 97 9.94 19.91 -10.31
C LEU A 97 9.49 18.45 -10.37
N VAL A 98 10.42 17.49 -10.28
CA VAL A 98 10.12 16.07 -10.20
C VAL A 98 9.35 15.76 -8.92
N GLU A 99 9.80 16.25 -7.77
CA GLU A 99 9.11 16.15 -6.48
C GLU A 99 7.71 16.76 -6.55
N HIS A 100 7.56 17.96 -7.13
CA HIS A 100 6.26 18.59 -7.31
C HIS A 100 5.35 17.75 -8.22
N LYS A 101 5.85 17.28 -9.36
CA LYS A 101 5.07 16.43 -10.28
C LYS A 101 4.71 15.10 -9.63
N LEU A 102 5.65 14.46 -8.96
CA LEU A 102 5.41 13.26 -8.15
C LEU A 102 4.37 13.56 -7.08
N ASN A 103 4.42 14.68 -6.36
CA ASN A 103 3.45 15.01 -5.32
C ASN A 103 2.07 15.45 -5.85
N ASP A 104 1.99 15.93 -7.10
CA ASP A 104 0.76 16.35 -7.77
C ASP A 104 0.08 15.18 -8.52
N GLU A 105 0.86 14.33 -9.20
CA GLU A 105 0.43 13.09 -9.88
C GLU A 105 0.24 11.94 -8.88
N LEU A 106 1.13 11.76 -7.91
CA LEU A 106 1.07 10.80 -6.79
C LEU A 106 0.50 11.43 -5.51
N GLN A 107 -0.40 12.43 -5.60
CA GLN A 107 -1.32 12.70 -4.49
C GLN A 107 -1.80 11.34 -4.01
N PRO A 108 -1.51 10.92 -2.76
CA PRO A 108 -1.63 9.53 -2.37
C PRO A 108 -3.02 9.08 -2.80
N MET A 109 -3.05 8.16 -3.75
CA MET A 109 -4.28 7.51 -4.14
C MET A 109 -4.41 6.34 -3.18
N PRO A 110 -5.63 5.93 -2.81
CA PRO A 110 -5.79 4.64 -2.17
C PRO A 110 -5.06 3.63 -3.06
N TYR A 111 -4.13 2.87 -2.49
CA TYR A 111 -3.35 1.89 -3.25
C TYR A 111 -4.30 1.02 -4.10
N VAL A 112 -4.17 1.12 -5.41
CA VAL A 112 -4.88 0.28 -6.39
C VAL A 112 -3.80 -0.46 -7.17
N GLU A 113 -3.64 -1.75 -6.92
CA GLU A 113 -2.77 -2.57 -7.75
C GLU A 113 -3.33 -2.62 -9.17
N SER A 114 -2.54 -2.22 -10.17
CA SER A 114 -2.95 -2.38 -11.57
C SER A 114 -2.86 -3.86 -11.91
N THR A 115 -4.00 -4.54 -12.01
CA THR A 115 -4.11 -6.00 -12.18
C THR A 115 -3.76 -6.47 -13.60
N ASN A 116 -2.63 -6.02 -14.16
CA ASN A 116 -2.06 -6.61 -15.37
C ASN A 116 -1.11 -7.77 -15.06
N SER A 117 -0.65 -7.90 -13.82
CA SER A 117 0.08 -9.07 -13.33
C SER A 117 -0.85 -9.98 -12.51
N ARG A 118 -1.63 -10.83 -13.19
CA ARG A 118 -2.30 -12.01 -12.57
C ARG A 118 -1.33 -12.98 -11.85
N HIS A 119 -0.04 -12.63 -11.76
CA HIS A 119 1.05 -13.47 -11.33
C HIS A 119 1.84 -12.92 -10.12
N ASP A 120 1.65 -11.64 -9.72
CA ASP A 120 2.49 -11.02 -8.68
C ASP A 120 1.79 -10.76 -7.33
N VAL A 121 0.46 -10.87 -7.26
CA VAL A 121 -0.23 -10.93 -5.97
C VAL A 121 0.14 -12.27 -5.34
N PHE A 122 1.21 -12.27 -4.54
CA PHE A 122 1.84 -13.39 -3.85
C PHE A 122 1.00 -14.66 -3.92
N LEU A 123 1.44 -15.61 -4.76
CA LEU A 123 0.74 -16.88 -5.00
C LEU A 123 0.17 -17.40 -3.67
N GLN A 124 -1.17 -17.47 -3.61
CA GLN A 124 -1.95 -17.94 -2.46
C GLN A 124 -1.34 -19.22 -1.86
N GLU A 125 -0.72 -20.05 -2.70
CA GLU A 125 0.11 -21.22 -2.38
C GLU A 125 1.09 -21.04 -1.21
N PHE A 126 1.52 -19.81 -0.89
CA PHE A 126 2.50 -19.53 0.17
C PHE A 126 1.94 -18.78 1.39
N MET A 127 0.64 -18.41 1.40
CA MET A 127 0.07 -17.75 2.57
C MET A 127 -0.35 -18.78 3.61
N PRO A 128 0.21 -18.74 4.82
CA PRO A 128 -0.27 -19.59 5.89
C PRO A 128 -1.62 -19.09 6.35
N SER A 129 -2.47 -20.02 6.75
CA SER A 129 -3.73 -19.70 7.37
C SER A 129 -3.53 -19.25 8.82
N TYR A 130 -4.36 -18.34 9.28
CA TYR A 130 -4.38 -17.87 10.66
C TYR A 130 -5.41 -18.63 11.49
N ASN A 131 -4.98 -19.22 12.60
CA ASN A 131 -5.86 -19.83 13.59
C ASN A 131 -6.07 -18.84 14.75
N ARG A 132 -7.30 -18.33 14.90
CA ARG A 132 -7.62 -17.32 15.92
C ARG A 132 -7.70 -17.93 17.32
N LYS A 133 -7.99 -19.24 17.46
CA LYS A 133 -8.04 -19.92 18.75
C LYS A 133 -6.65 -20.06 19.39
N THR A 134 -5.63 -20.31 18.57
CA THR A 134 -4.23 -20.45 19.03
C THR A 134 -3.40 -19.18 18.85
N ASP A 135 -3.90 -18.19 18.10
CA ASP A 135 -3.16 -16.98 17.68
C ASP A 135 -1.86 -17.32 16.92
N GLU A 136 -1.95 -18.32 16.04
CA GLU A 136 -0.79 -18.84 15.29
C GLU A 136 -1.10 -18.99 13.80
N PHE A 137 -0.05 -18.87 12.98
CA PHE A 137 -0.11 -19.17 11.56
C PHE A 137 0.23 -20.64 11.33
N VAL A 138 -0.64 -21.34 10.61
CA VAL A 138 -0.50 -22.74 10.26
C VAL A 138 -0.25 -22.86 8.76
N ASN A 139 0.77 -23.62 8.37
CA ASN A 139 1.02 -23.92 6.97
C ASN A 139 -0.17 -24.72 6.43
N ALA A 140 -0.91 -24.13 5.50
CA ALA A 140 -2.03 -24.78 4.84
C ALA A 140 -1.65 -25.09 3.39
N GLU A 141 -1.88 -26.32 2.95
CA GLU A 141 -1.82 -26.64 1.52
C GLU A 141 -3.02 -25.96 0.83
N LEU A 142 -2.71 -24.97 -0.02
CA LEU A 142 -3.71 -24.22 -0.78
C LEU A 142 -3.80 -24.78 -2.20
N SER A 143 -5.04 -24.91 -2.70
CA SER A 143 -5.28 -25.39 -4.05
C SER A 143 -5.09 -24.25 -5.05
N LYS A 144 -4.41 -24.56 -6.17
CA LYS A 144 -3.96 -23.63 -7.22
C LYS A 144 -5.03 -22.81 -7.95
N TYR A 145 -6.32 -22.98 -7.62
CA TYR A 145 -7.45 -22.54 -8.46
C TYR A 145 -8.59 -21.86 -7.69
N THR A 146 -8.30 -21.26 -6.53
CA THR A 146 -9.33 -20.60 -5.72
C THR A 146 -9.22 -19.08 -5.82
N ILE A 147 -10.32 -18.40 -6.14
CA ILE A 147 -10.41 -16.94 -6.03
C ILE A 147 -10.23 -16.55 -4.55
N SER A 148 -9.17 -15.80 -4.25
CA SER A 148 -8.89 -15.26 -2.91
C SER A 148 -9.55 -13.89 -2.75
N ILE A 149 -10.28 -13.73 -1.66
CA ILE A 149 -11.11 -12.55 -1.36
C ILE A 149 -10.38 -11.62 -0.41
N GLU A 150 -9.45 -12.19 0.36
CA GLU A 150 -8.67 -11.51 1.37
C GLU A 150 -7.92 -10.30 0.76
N PRO A 151 -7.21 -10.41 -0.39
CA PRO A 151 -6.62 -9.25 -1.06
C PRO A 151 -7.65 -8.21 -1.51
N ALA A 152 -8.80 -8.64 -2.04
CA ALA A 152 -9.86 -7.73 -2.46
C ALA A 152 -10.40 -6.91 -1.27
N LEU A 153 -10.59 -7.55 -0.11
CA LEU A 153 -10.96 -6.87 1.13
C LEU A 153 -9.87 -5.90 1.60
N LEU A 154 -8.59 -6.27 1.48
CA LEU A 154 -7.48 -5.37 1.83
C LEU A 154 -7.54 -4.08 1.01
N PHE A 155 -7.67 -4.19 -0.31
CA PHE A 155 -7.75 -3.03 -1.19
C PHE A 155 -8.99 -2.17 -0.92
N LEU A 156 -10.14 -2.80 -0.62
CA LEU A 156 -11.33 -2.08 -0.18
C LEU A 156 -11.08 -1.31 1.13
N PHE A 157 -10.36 -1.89 2.09
CA PHE A 157 -10.05 -1.21 3.33
C PHE A 157 -9.03 -0.09 3.17
N PHE A 158 -8.05 -0.23 2.28
CA PHE A 158 -7.22 0.90 1.87
C PHE A 158 -8.05 2.02 1.24
N LEU A 159 -8.99 1.68 0.37
CA LEU A 159 -9.93 2.64 -0.22
C LEU A 159 -10.76 3.37 0.85
N PHE A 160 -11.29 2.62 1.82
CA PHE A 160 -12.14 3.15 2.87
C PHE A 160 -11.38 3.94 3.93
N ALA A 161 -10.15 3.57 4.26
CA ALA A 161 -9.35 4.25 5.26
C ALA A 161 -8.65 5.50 4.71
N PHE A 162 -8.52 5.63 3.39
CA PHE A 162 -7.68 6.66 2.82
C PHE A 162 -8.24 8.08 3.06
N ASP A 163 -7.46 8.91 3.76
CA ASP A 163 -7.76 10.32 4.00
C ASP A 163 -6.96 11.19 3.03
N SER A 164 -7.63 11.67 1.98
CA SER A 164 -7.03 12.59 1.01
C SER A 164 -6.50 13.91 1.59
N SER A 165 -6.92 14.31 2.80
CA SER A 165 -6.46 15.55 3.42
C SER A 165 -5.09 15.40 4.08
N THR A 166 -4.84 14.27 4.73
CA THR A 166 -3.58 13.95 5.40
C THR A 166 -2.64 13.12 4.52
N GLY A 167 -3.18 12.49 3.48
CA GLY A 167 -2.47 11.57 2.61
C GLY A 167 -2.12 10.24 3.29
N ARG A 168 -2.79 9.90 4.38
CA ARG A 168 -2.57 8.67 5.16
C ARG A 168 -3.86 7.86 5.30
N TYR A 169 -3.73 6.61 5.73
CA TYR A 169 -4.87 5.81 6.13
C TYR A 169 -5.30 6.17 7.56
N ASP A 170 -6.59 6.42 7.74
CA ASP A 170 -7.25 6.68 9.01
C ASP A 170 -8.56 5.89 9.09
N ILE A 171 -8.76 5.16 10.18
CA ILE A 171 -9.96 4.35 10.43
C ILE A 171 -10.83 4.91 11.56
N SER A 172 -10.50 6.09 12.09
CA SER A 172 -11.22 6.71 13.22
C SER A 172 -12.70 7.00 12.93
N HIS A 173 -13.07 7.13 11.65
CA HIS A 173 -14.46 7.33 11.22
C HIS A 173 -15.27 6.04 11.12
N MET A 174 -14.64 4.86 11.17
CA MET A 174 -15.36 3.59 11.09
C MET A 174 -16.16 3.36 12.39
N PRO A 175 -17.42 2.88 12.32
CA PRO A 175 -18.30 2.81 13.49
C PRO A 175 -17.75 1.96 14.65
N ASN A 176 -17.21 0.77 14.34
CA ASN A 176 -16.70 -0.15 15.34
C ASN A 176 -15.53 -1.00 14.81
N PRO A 177 -14.34 -0.40 14.62
CA PRO A 177 -13.16 -1.11 14.16
C PRO A 177 -12.66 -2.12 15.20
N SER A 178 -12.43 -3.35 14.76
CA SER A 178 -11.93 -4.46 15.58
C SER A 178 -10.51 -4.19 16.09
N LYS A 179 -10.11 -4.93 17.13
CA LYS A 179 -8.75 -4.83 17.68
C LYS A 179 -7.68 -5.14 16.62
N GLU A 180 -7.91 -6.17 15.82
CA GLU A 180 -6.96 -6.60 14.78
C GLU A 180 -6.88 -5.58 13.65
N LEU A 181 -8.02 -5.00 13.22
CA LEU A 181 -8.04 -3.93 12.23
C LEU A 181 -7.30 -2.67 12.71
N LYS A 182 -7.49 -2.29 13.99
CA LYS A 182 -6.74 -1.20 14.63
C LYS A 182 -5.25 -1.49 14.65
N ARG A 183 -4.83 -2.70 15.02
CA ARG A 183 -3.41 -3.08 15.04
C ARG A 183 -2.81 -3.03 13.64
N PHE A 184 -3.54 -3.49 12.64
CA PHE A 184 -3.11 -3.45 11.25
C PHE A 184 -2.85 -2.02 10.77
N PHE A 185 -3.84 -1.13 10.86
CA PHE A 185 -3.70 0.25 10.38
C PHE A 185 -2.78 1.12 11.26
N ALA A 186 -2.55 0.76 12.53
CA ALA A 186 -1.52 1.42 13.34
C ALA A 186 -0.10 1.13 12.81
N LYS A 187 0.12 -0.05 12.21
CA LYS A 187 1.40 -0.45 11.62
C LYS A 187 1.53 -0.03 10.15
N TYR A 188 0.43 -0.11 9.39
CA TYR A 188 0.38 0.07 7.94
C TYR A 188 -0.45 1.30 7.55
N SER A 189 -0.16 2.46 8.15
CA SER A 189 -0.91 3.72 7.92
C SER A 189 -0.45 4.51 6.68
N ASP A 190 0.70 4.17 6.12
CA ASP A 190 1.34 4.91 5.04
C ASP A 190 1.03 4.27 3.66
N PRO A 191 0.33 4.97 2.76
CA PRO A 191 0.00 4.45 1.43
C PRO A 191 1.22 4.19 0.53
N LEU A 192 2.39 4.76 0.86
CA LEU A 192 3.63 4.53 0.11
C LEU A 192 4.40 3.31 0.62
N GLN A 193 3.95 2.68 1.70
CA GLN A 193 4.57 1.47 2.21
C GLN A 193 4.42 0.33 1.18
N VAL A 194 5.55 -0.31 0.87
CA VAL A 194 5.56 -1.48 -0.02
C VAL A 194 4.72 -2.59 0.61
N MET A 195 3.78 -3.12 -0.17
CA MET A 195 3.06 -4.33 0.22
C MET A 195 4.00 -5.53 0.13
N ASP A 196 4.31 -6.11 1.28
CA ASP A 196 5.18 -7.27 1.39
C ASP A 196 4.41 -8.48 1.92
N TYR A 197 5.07 -9.63 1.91
CA TYR A 197 4.57 -10.87 2.50
C TYR A 197 4.06 -10.68 3.94
N THR A 198 4.75 -9.87 4.73
CA THR A 198 4.42 -9.62 6.14
C THR A 198 3.09 -8.88 6.27
N MET A 199 2.85 -7.86 5.45
CA MET A 199 1.61 -7.11 5.43
C MET A 199 0.44 -8.02 5.04
N TYR A 200 0.57 -8.80 3.98
CA TYR A 200 -0.46 -9.77 3.57
C TYR A 200 -0.76 -10.78 4.69
N ARG A 201 0.27 -11.39 5.28
CA ARG A 201 0.12 -12.31 6.41
C ARG A 201 -0.62 -11.67 7.59
N GLU A 202 -0.27 -10.45 7.99
CA GLU A 202 -0.99 -9.73 9.05
C GLU A 202 -2.42 -9.37 8.66
N TRP A 203 -2.71 -9.17 7.37
CA TRP A 203 -4.07 -8.97 6.89
C TRP A 203 -4.93 -10.23 7.04
N HIS A 204 -4.39 -11.42 6.78
CA HIS A 204 -5.12 -12.68 7.03
C HIS A 204 -5.60 -12.78 8.49
N ARG A 205 -4.79 -12.34 9.45
CA ARG A 205 -5.19 -12.26 10.87
C ARG A 205 -6.40 -11.34 11.12
N VAL A 206 -6.61 -10.32 10.28
CA VAL A 206 -7.78 -9.42 10.37
C VAL A 206 -9.07 -10.12 9.92
N VAL A 207 -9.03 -10.91 8.84
CA VAL A 207 -10.23 -11.39 8.14
C VAL A 207 -10.54 -12.89 8.31
N GLU A 208 -9.56 -13.70 8.69
CA GLU A 208 -9.74 -15.15 8.86
C GLU A 208 -10.24 -15.54 10.25
N ASP A 209 -10.88 -16.71 10.33
CA ASP A 209 -11.38 -17.33 11.57
C ASP A 209 -12.16 -16.36 12.45
N LEU A 210 -13.02 -15.54 11.83
CA LEU A 210 -13.84 -14.56 12.53
C LEU A 210 -14.96 -15.27 13.29
N PRO A 211 -15.30 -14.86 14.52
CA PRO A 211 -16.31 -15.51 15.35
C PRO A 211 -17.74 -15.05 14.98
N ASN A 212 -18.09 -15.14 13.70
CA ASN A 212 -19.40 -14.79 13.18
C ASN A 212 -19.95 -15.94 12.33
N LYS A 213 -21.09 -16.49 12.74
CA LYS A 213 -21.75 -17.63 12.10
C LYS A 213 -22.31 -17.32 10.71
N ASP A 214 -22.55 -16.05 10.41
CA ASP A 214 -23.09 -15.61 9.12
C ASP A 214 -21.99 -15.55 8.04
N ILE A 215 -20.71 -15.63 8.44
CA ILE A 215 -19.58 -15.69 7.51
C ILE A 215 -19.36 -17.14 7.06
N SER A 216 -19.41 -17.35 5.75
CA SER A 216 -19.17 -18.63 5.10
C SER A 216 -17.70 -18.84 4.76
N TYR A 217 -17.21 -20.01 5.13
CA TYR A 217 -15.87 -20.50 4.81
C TYR A 217 -16.00 -21.82 4.04
N ARG A 218 -15.05 -22.11 3.15
CA ARG A 218 -15.02 -23.37 2.41
C ARG A 218 -14.78 -24.56 3.35
N LEU A 219 -15.61 -25.59 3.21
CA LEU A 219 -15.65 -26.80 4.01
C LEU A 219 -14.62 -27.82 3.51
N ASN A 220 -13.33 -27.48 3.53
CA ASN A 220 -12.28 -28.46 3.26
C ASN A 220 -11.82 -29.10 4.58
N SER A 221 -12.51 -30.18 4.97
CA SER A 221 -12.10 -31.28 5.88
C SER A 221 -11.34 -30.99 7.19
N SER A 222 -11.35 -29.77 7.71
CA SER A 222 -10.92 -29.48 9.08
C SER A 222 -11.69 -28.27 9.61
N ASP A 223 -11.74 -28.09 10.93
CA ASP A 223 -12.33 -26.95 11.65
C ASP A 223 -11.70 -25.56 11.27
N SER A 224 -10.95 -25.49 10.17
CA SER A 224 -10.27 -24.31 9.68
C SER A 224 -11.25 -23.34 9.02
N ARG A 225 -11.66 -22.30 9.73
CA ARG A 225 -12.42 -21.15 9.20
C ARG A 225 -11.47 -20.17 8.49
N ASN A 226 -10.67 -20.69 7.57
CA ASN A 226 -9.51 -19.98 7.01
C ASN A 226 -9.60 -19.73 5.50
N LYS A 227 -10.60 -20.29 4.82
CA LYS A 227 -10.83 -20.08 3.38
C LYS A 227 -12.15 -19.39 3.19
N ILE A 228 -12.15 -18.07 2.98
CA ILE A 228 -13.39 -17.32 2.81
C ILE A 228 -14.05 -17.73 1.48
N GLN A 229 -15.34 -18.02 1.49
CA GLN A 229 -16.06 -18.34 0.27
C GLN A 229 -16.49 -17.06 -0.46
N PHE A 230 -16.37 -17.04 -1.80
CA PHE A 230 -16.70 -15.84 -2.58
C PHE A 230 -18.20 -15.62 -2.60
N GLY A 231 -18.61 -14.39 -2.31
CA GLY A 231 -19.99 -13.91 -2.33
C GLY A 231 -20.01 -12.48 -1.82
N ILE A 232 -20.77 -11.59 -2.46
CA ILE A 232 -20.75 -10.16 -2.08
C ILE A 232 -21.35 -9.98 -0.68
N LEU A 233 -22.42 -10.72 -0.34
CA LEU A 233 -22.99 -10.68 1.01
C LEU A 233 -22.00 -11.23 2.04
N ASN A 234 -21.29 -12.32 1.72
CA ASN A 234 -20.25 -12.85 2.60
C ASN A 234 -19.11 -11.85 2.86
N MET A 235 -18.66 -11.14 1.81
CA MET A 235 -17.71 -10.04 1.96
C MET A 235 -18.24 -8.93 2.88
N ILE A 236 -19.52 -8.57 2.74
CA ILE A 236 -20.17 -7.56 3.57
C ILE A 236 -20.25 -8.01 5.04
N TYR A 237 -20.52 -9.29 5.33
CA TYR A 237 -20.47 -9.79 6.72
C TYR A 237 -19.09 -9.64 7.35
N ILE A 238 -18.03 -9.89 6.57
CA ILE A 238 -16.65 -9.68 7.04
C ILE A 238 -16.42 -8.21 7.33
N MET A 239 -16.75 -7.31 6.39
CA MET A 239 -16.64 -5.85 6.58
C MET A 239 -17.40 -5.39 7.83
N ARG A 240 -18.63 -5.88 8.02
CA ARG A 240 -19.45 -5.62 9.19
C ARG A 240 -18.78 -6.12 10.46
N GLU A 241 -18.24 -7.33 10.47
CA GLU A 241 -17.61 -7.91 11.66
C GLU A 241 -16.35 -7.14 12.08
N ILE A 242 -15.54 -6.66 11.13
CA ILE A 242 -14.26 -6.04 11.43
C ILE A 242 -14.32 -4.51 11.59
N ALA A 243 -15.33 -3.83 11.05
CA ALA A 243 -15.39 -2.36 11.03
C ALA A 243 -16.73 -1.74 11.42
N GLY A 244 -17.82 -2.51 11.42
CA GLY A 244 -19.18 -2.02 11.60
C GLY A 244 -20.00 -2.83 12.59
N LYS A 245 -19.35 -3.54 13.53
CA LYS A 245 -20.05 -4.47 14.42
C LYS A 245 -21.08 -3.72 15.25
N ASN A 246 -22.34 -4.16 15.15
CA ASN A 246 -23.51 -3.55 15.78
C ASN A 246 -23.93 -2.17 15.23
N ASP A 247 -23.37 -1.70 14.11
CA ASP A 247 -23.87 -0.49 13.45
C ASP A 247 -25.26 -0.75 12.85
N THR A 248 -26.26 0.03 13.27
CA THR A 248 -27.66 -0.21 12.91
C THR A 248 -27.90 -0.03 11.42
N LYS A 249 -27.30 0.99 10.81
CA LYS A 249 -27.47 1.29 9.37
C LYS A 249 -26.86 0.20 8.51
N ILE A 250 -25.67 -0.29 8.87
CA ILE A 250 -25.04 -1.42 8.17
C ILE A 250 -25.92 -2.66 8.28
N ASN A 251 -26.42 -2.98 9.48
CA ASN A 251 -27.27 -4.16 9.66
C ASN A 251 -28.62 -4.03 8.91
N GLU A 252 -29.25 -2.86 8.90
CA GLU A 252 -30.48 -2.60 8.11
C GLU A 252 -30.26 -2.84 6.61
N ASN A 253 -29.15 -2.35 6.06
CA ASN A 253 -28.80 -2.57 4.66
C ASN A 253 -28.50 -4.06 4.37
N ILE A 254 -27.86 -4.78 5.31
CA ILE A 254 -27.64 -6.23 5.20
C ILE A 254 -28.97 -6.99 5.17
N GLU A 255 -29.92 -6.66 6.04
CA GLU A 255 -31.25 -7.31 6.04
C GLU A 255 -32.03 -7.02 4.75
N SER A 256 -31.94 -5.80 4.21
CA SER A 256 -32.49 -5.47 2.89
C SER A 256 -31.90 -6.34 1.78
N ILE A 257 -30.57 -6.53 1.78
CA ILE A 257 -29.87 -7.40 0.82
C ILE A 257 -30.31 -8.86 0.98
N LYS A 258 -30.47 -9.37 2.21
CA LYS A 258 -30.96 -10.74 2.45
C LYS A 258 -32.34 -10.97 1.87
N ASN A 259 -33.26 -10.03 2.08
CA ASN A 259 -34.63 -10.16 1.55
C ASN A 259 -34.62 -10.24 0.02
N ILE A 260 -33.81 -9.41 -0.64
CA ILE A 260 -33.63 -9.47 -2.09
C ILE A 260 -33.16 -10.86 -2.57
N ILE A 261 -32.23 -11.47 -1.84
CA ILE A 261 -31.64 -12.77 -2.19
C ILE A 261 -32.64 -13.91 -1.96
N ASN A 262 -33.44 -13.83 -0.90
CA ASN A 262 -34.35 -14.91 -0.51
C ASN A 262 -35.71 -14.87 -1.23
N ASP A 263 -36.15 -13.70 -1.72
CA ASP A 263 -37.48 -13.53 -2.29
C ASP A 263 -37.60 -13.96 -3.77
N SER A 264 -36.47 -14.20 -4.46
CA SER A 264 -36.45 -14.35 -5.91
C SER A 264 -35.56 -15.50 -6.39
N ASP A 265 -36.14 -16.45 -7.14
CA ASP A 265 -35.39 -17.48 -7.87
C ASP A 265 -34.44 -16.85 -8.92
N GLU A 266 -34.84 -15.71 -9.50
CA GLU A 266 -34.02 -14.88 -10.38
C GLU A 266 -34.04 -13.41 -9.91
N ILE A 267 -32.86 -12.83 -9.67
CA ILE A 267 -32.74 -11.41 -9.28
C ILE A 267 -33.15 -10.50 -10.45
N SER A 268 -34.17 -9.68 -10.24
CA SER A 268 -34.62 -8.68 -11.22
C SER A 268 -33.66 -7.48 -11.31
N ASP A 269 -33.72 -6.72 -12.41
CA ASP A 269 -32.94 -5.48 -12.52
C ASP A 269 -33.25 -4.47 -11.41
N SER A 270 -34.52 -4.37 -10.99
CA SER A 270 -34.92 -3.51 -9.87
C SER A 270 -34.36 -3.97 -8.52
N ASP A 271 -34.18 -5.27 -8.35
CA ASP A 271 -33.56 -5.82 -7.16
C ASP A 271 -32.06 -5.58 -7.15
N ILE A 272 -31.40 -5.67 -8.32
CA ILE A 272 -29.98 -5.28 -8.47
C ILE A 272 -29.79 -3.81 -8.10
N ASP A 273 -30.67 -2.91 -8.55
CA ASP A 273 -30.57 -1.49 -8.24
C ASP A 273 -30.71 -1.24 -6.73
N ARG A 274 -31.67 -1.91 -6.08
CA ARG A 274 -31.85 -1.83 -4.62
C ARG A 274 -30.64 -2.39 -3.88
N PHE A 275 -30.13 -3.55 -4.30
CA PHE A 275 -28.92 -4.16 -3.77
C PHE A 275 -27.72 -3.21 -3.87
N LEU A 276 -27.48 -2.59 -5.03
CA LEU A 276 -26.36 -1.65 -5.22
C LEU A 276 -26.50 -0.39 -4.36
N ILE A 277 -27.72 0.11 -4.16
CA ILE A 277 -27.99 1.21 -3.23
C ILE A 277 -27.58 0.84 -1.80
N ASP A 278 -27.86 -0.39 -1.37
CA ASP A 278 -27.53 -0.84 -0.02
C ASP A 278 -26.02 -1.11 0.14
N VAL A 279 -25.37 -1.70 -0.86
CA VAL A 279 -23.90 -1.81 -0.92
C VAL A 279 -23.24 -0.42 -0.87
N GLN A 280 -23.74 0.53 -1.66
CA GLN A 280 -23.25 1.92 -1.68
C GLN A 280 -23.31 2.56 -0.29
N LYS A 281 -24.42 2.41 0.44
CA LYS A 281 -24.59 2.96 1.79
C LYS A 281 -23.61 2.32 2.78
N ILE A 282 -23.38 1.02 2.69
CA ILE A 282 -22.40 0.31 3.53
C ILE A 282 -21.00 0.85 3.24
N CYS A 283 -20.59 0.93 1.97
CA CYS A 283 -19.28 1.47 1.61
C CYS A 283 -19.11 2.92 2.09
N ILE A 284 -20.13 3.79 1.94
CA ILE A 284 -20.07 5.19 2.43
C ILE A 284 -19.92 5.24 3.94
N SER A 285 -20.58 4.33 4.66
CA SER A 285 -20.51 4.27 6.13
C SER A 285 -19.10 3.92 6.59
N LEU A 286 -18.44 2.99 5.88
CA LEU A 286 -17.08 2.54 6.20
C LEU A 286 -15.98 3.46 5.62
N SER A 287 -16.27 4.29 4.62
CA SER A 287 -15.26 5.09 3.91
C SER A 287 -15.03 6.47 4.52
N LYS A 288 -13.78 6.93 4.58
CA LYS A 288 -13.40 8.30 4.93
C LYS A 288 -13.89 9.28 3.86
N ASN A 289 -13.76 8.89 2.60
CA ASN A 289 -14.31 9.61 1.46
C ASN A 289 -15.80 9.27 1.29
N LYS A 290 -16.67 10.25 1.53
CA LYS A 290 -18.13 10.09 1.42
C LYS A 290 -18.66 10.24 -0.02
N GLU A 291 -17.80 10.55 -0.99
CA GLU A 291 -18.15 10.70 -2.40
C GLU A 291 -17.85 9.45 -3.25
N ILE A 292 -17.50 8.32 -2.62
CA ILE A 292 -17.31 7.06 -3.32
C ILE A 292 -18.60 6.62 -4.00
N LYS A 293 -18.49 5.94 -5.15
CA LYS A 293 -19.65 5.43 -5.90
C LYS A 293 -19.50 3.97 -6.28
N THR A 294 -20.56 3.18 -6.18
CA THR A 294 -20.65 1.83 -6.73
C THR A 294 -21.33 1.90 -8.10
N GLN A 295 -20.79 1.23 -9.11
CA GLN A 295 -21.34 1.22 -10.44
C GLN A 295 -21.65 -0.21 -10.93
N LYS A 296 -22.84 -0.37 -11.52
CA LYS A 296 -23.25 -1.59 -12.22
C LYS A 296 -22.54 -1.67 -13.56
N ASN A 297 -21.48 -2.46 -13.64
CA ASN A 297 -20.87 -2.82 -14.92
C ASN A 297 -21.11 -4.28 -15.33
N GLY A 298 -21.68 -5.09 -14.43
CA GLY A 298 -21.90 -6.52 -14.67
C GLY A 298 -23.28 -7.07 -14.37
N LYS A 299 -23.39 -8.37 -14.68
CA LYS A 299 -24.55 -9.20 -14.36
C LYS A 299 -24.34 -9.85 -13.00
N PHE A 300 -25.41 -9.89 -12.22
CA PHE A 300 -25.45 -10.49 -10.90
C PHE A 300 -26.32 -11.73 -10.97
N PHE A 301 -26.03 -12.72 -10.13
CA PHE A 301 -26.82 -13.93 -10.00
C PHE A 301 -26.84 -14.38 -8.55
N THR A 302 -27.92 -15.03 -8.13
CA THR A 302 -27.99 -15.73 -6.86
C THR A 302 -27.20 -17.03 -6.95
N LYS A 303 -26.54 -17.41 -5.86
CA LYS A 303 -25.88 -18.70 -5.75
C LYS A 303 -25.92 -19.19 -4.32
N GLU A 304 -25.91 -20.51 -4.17
CA GLU A 304 -25.78 -21.17 -2.89
C GLU A 304 -24.29 -21.35 -2.55
N LEU A 305 -23.94 -21.04 -1.30
CA LEU A 305 -22.62 -21.28 -0.73
C LEU A 305 -22.52 -22.70 -0.16
N GLU A 306 -21.33 -23.14 0.24
CA GLU A 306 -21.10 -24.54 0.69
C GLU A 306 -21.83 -24.88 2.00
N ASN A 307 -22.33 -23.88 2.71
CA ASN A 307 -23.10 -24.02 3.94
C ASN A 307 -24.59 -23.70 3.76
N ASP A 308 -25.11 -23.88 2.54
CA ASP A 308 -26.52 -23.68 2.17
C ASP A 308 -27.03 -22.24 2.39
N ILE A 309 -26.11 -21.27 2.49
CA ILE A 309 -26.44 -19.84 2.56
C ILE A 309 -26.51 -19.27 1.14
N MET A 310 -27.60 -18.59 0.81
CA MET A 310 -27.74 -17.88 -0.45
C MET A 310 -26.92 -16.57 -0.45
N ASP A 311 -26.22 -16.30 -1.55
CA ASP A 311 -25.39 -15.12 -1.76
C ASP A 311 -25.52 -14.61 -3.21
N ILE A 312 -24.88 -13.48 -3.50
CA ILE A 312 -24.80 -12.85 -4.82
C ILE A 312 -23.41 -13.07 -5.41
N GLY A 313 -23.38 -13.69 -6.58
CA GLY A 313 -22.22 -13.78 -7.46
C GLY A 313 -22.21 -12.68 -8.53
N ILE A 314 -21.03 -12.52 -9.15
CA ILE A 314 -20.81 -11.69 -10.34
C ILE A 314 -20.04 -12.51 -11.36
N TYR A 315 -20.28 -12.25 -12.64
CA TYR A 315 -19.53 -12.88 -13.73
C TYR A 315 -18.15 -12.22 -13.90
N GLU A 316 -17.11 -13.03 -14.12
CA GLU A 316 -15.71 -12.58 -14.15
C GLU A 316 -15.42 -11.48 -15.18
N ASP A 317 -16.15 -11.46 -16.29
CA ASP A 317 -15.91 -10.53 -17.40
C ASP A 317 -16.45 -9.12 -17.12
N LEU A 318 -17.22 -8.92 -16.03
CA LEU A 318 -17.93 -7.68 -15.76
C LEU A 318 -17.96 -7.36 -14.25
N PRO A 319 -16.95 -6.66 -13.69
CA PRO A 319 -16.82 -6.48 -12.25
C PRO A 319 -17.81 -5.45 -11.68
N LEU A 320 -18.06 -5.56 -10.37
CA LEU A 320 -18.59 -4.45 -9.58
C LEU A 320 -17.48 -3.41 -9.39
N GLU A 321 -17.72 -2.16 -9.79
CA GLU A 321 -16.74 -1.09 -9.66
C GLU A 321 -17.05 -0.18 -8.47
N ILE A 322 -16.01 0.17 -7.71
CA ILE A 322 -16.06 1.23 -6.71
C ILE A 322 -15.17 2.39 -7.15
N ILE A 323 -15.81 3.51 -7.46
CA ILE A 323 -15.18 4.71 -7.98
C ILE A 323 -14.85 5.64 -6.82
N TYR A 324 -13.56 5.91 -6.64
CA TYR A 324 -13.07 6.92 -5.71
C TYR A 324 -13.00 8.28 -6.40
N LYS A 325 -13.82 9.24 -5.92
CA LYS A 325 -13.76 10.63 -6.40
C LYS A 325 -12.77 11.45 -5.59
N LYS A 326 -11.73 11.96 -6.23
CA LYS A 326 -10.77 12.88 -5.60
C LYS A 326 -11.50 14.18 -5.22
N LYS A 327 -11.43 14.56 -3.95
CA LYS A 327 -11.82 15.92 -3.52
C LYS A 327 -10.94 16.92 -4.28
N ARG A 328 -11.57 17.77 -5.10
CA ARG A 328 -10.85 18.90 -5.73
C ARG A 328 -10.46 19.85 -4.60
N LYS A 329 -9.16 20.09 -4.37
CA LYS A 329 -8.75 21.24 -3.57
C LYS A 329 -9.31 22.50 -4.23
N PRO A 330 -9.83 23.48 -3.47
CA PRO A 330 -10.17 24.78 -4.04
C PRO A 330 -8.92 25.32 -4.73
N ARG A 331 -9.06 25.77 -5.99
CA ARG A 331 -7.99 26.48 -6.69
C ARG A 331 -7.61 27.67 -5.83
N VAL A 332 -6.46 27.60 -5.17
CA VAL A 332 -5.80 28.80 -4.67
C VAL A 332 -5.36 29.55 -5.92
N LEU A 333 -6.11 30.58 -6.28
CA LEU A 333 -5.67 31.58 -7.26
C LEU A 333 -4.42 32.23 -6.63
N LEU A 334 -3.25 31.87 -7.14
CA LEU A 334 -2.03 32.67 -6.98
C LEU A 334 -1.95 33.68 -8.12
#